data_AF-A0AAW0YBV7-F1
#
_entry.id   AF-A0AAW0YBV7-F1
#
_cell.length_a   1.000
_cell.length_b   1.000
_cell.length_c   1.000
_cell.angle_alpha   90.00
_cell.angle_beta   90.00
_cell.angle_gamma   90.00
#
_symmetry.space_group_name_H-M   'P 1'
#
loop_
_entity.id
_entity.type
_entity.pdbx_description
1 polymer ?
#
loop_
_entity_poly.entity_id
_entity_poly.type
_entity_poly.pdbx_seq_one_letter_code
_entity_poly.pdbx_strand_id
1 'polypeptide(L)'
;MGGNEKGERNNPGSNGRTSTPPRNTCRRTPATTPPRQLNNPNQPSHTDPSVSTTRTTVTVLEQKLKVWYTNADGLTNKHEEWQERINEKSPDIIAVTETKLTETITDAIFPPGYQIMRKDRRGRGGGGVALLVKNRWKFEKMEGIDETGERDYIAGTLQSGEHKVVIAVMYNPPQNCRMPSEEYEESNRAMVDTLAEVARRAHSSRAKLLVIRNFNHREIDWENLEPHGGPETWRARMLDVVLENLMHQHVKDTTRVRGEDEPARLDLVFTLGSSDIEDIKYESPLGASDHVVLCFEYIVELQVERITGVEWEKPD
;
A
#
# COMPACT_ATOMS: atom_id res chain seq x y z
N MET A 1 -65.93 16.58 0.64
CA MET A 1 -66.26 17.99 0.94
C MET A 1 -65.04 18.63 1.57
N GLY A 2 -64.58 19.77 1.02
CA GLY A 2 -63.50 20.65 1.52
C GLY A 2 -62.08 20.11 1.30
N GLY A 3 -61.16 20.69 0.52
CA GLY A 3 -61.10 21.97 -0.19
C GLY A 3 -59.71 22.61 -0.01
N ASN A 4 -58.98 22.83 -1.11
CA ASN A 4 -57.95 23.86 -1.43
C ASN A 4 -56.79 24.17 -0.44
N GLU A 5 -55.58 24.64 -0.79
CA GLU A 5 -55.02 25.43 -1.90
C GLU A 5 -53.47 25.29 -1.82
N LYS A 6 -52.74 24.99 -2.90
CA LYS A 6 -51.91 25.91 -3.72
C LYS A 6 -51.07 26.99 -3.00
N GLY A 7 -49.76 26.98 -3.31
CA GLY A 7 -48.85 28.10 -3.10
C GLY A 7 -47.54 27.94 -3.90
N GLU A 8 -47.56 28.31 -5.18
CA GLU A 8 -46.36 28.62 -5.98
C GLU A 8 -45.78 29.98 -5.57
N ARG A 9 -44.45 30.16 -5.64
CA ARG A 9 -43.82 31.42 -6.07
C ARG A 9 -42.40 31.22 -6.60
N ASN A 10 -42.18 31.86 -7.75
CA ASN A 10 -41.01 31.89 -8.63
C ASN A 10 -39.92 32.89 -8.18
N ASN A 11 -38.64 32.52 -8.41
CA ASN A 11 -37.49 33.21 -9.07
C ASN A 11 -37.18 34.72 -8.82
N PRO A 12 -36.06 35.30 -9.34
CA PRO A 12 -34.71 34.80 -9.70
C PRO A 12 -33.58 35.74 -9.16
N GLY A 13 -32.30 35.38 -9.35
CA GLY A 13 -31.16 36.27 -9.03
C GLY A 13 -29.89 35.94 -9.81
N SER A 14 -29.74 36.57 -10.97
CA SER A 14 -28.57 36.59 -11.84
C SER A 14 -27.34 37.24 -11.18
N ASN A 15 -26.13 36.78 -11.54
CA ASN A 15 -25.12 37.61 -12.20
C ASN A 15 -23.85 36.81 -12.50
N GLY A 16 -23.55 36.68 -13.79
CA GLY A 16 -22.24 36.27 -14.27
C GLY A 16 -21.25 37.43 -14.26
N ARG A 17 -19.96 37.09 -14.22
CA ARG A 17 -18.85 37.92 -14.71
C ARG A 17 -17.65 37.00 -14.96
N THR A 18 -17.48 36.63 -16.21
CA THR A 18 -16.25 36.08 -16.80
C THR A 18 -15.23 37.20 -16.96
N SER A 19 -14.04 37.04 -16.39
CA SER A 19 -12.89 37.92 -16.66
C SER A 19 -11.70 37.09 -17.17
N THR A 20 -11.51 37.11 -18.48
CA THR A 20 -10.28 36.67 -19.17
C THR A 20 -9.18 37.72 -19.05
N PRO A 21 -7.90 37.34 -18.85
CA PRO A 21 -6.78 38.28 -18.91
C PRO A 21 -6.25 38.46 -20.36
N PRO A 22 -5.58 39.59 -20.67
CA PRO A 22 -5.17 39.90 -22.04
C PRO A 22 -3.87 39.21 -22.46
N ARG A 23 -3.80 38.89 -23.77
CA ARG A 23 -2.65 38.35 -24.51
C ARG A 23 -1.51 39.36 -24.58
N ASN A 24 -0.30 38.92 -24.19
CA ASN A 24 0.95 39.58 -24.56
C ASN A 24 1.24 39.36 -26.06
N THR A 25 1.41 40.44 -26.81
CA THR A 25 1.90 40.40 -28.20
C THR A 25 3.31 40.99 -28.22
N CYS A 26 4.32 40.13 -28.39
CA CYS A 26 5.69 40.57 -28.64
C CYS A 26 5.99 40.43 -30.14
N ARG A 27 6.19 41.57 -30.80
CA ARG A 27 6.39 41.74 -32.23
C ARG A 27 7.87 41.51 -32.55
N ARG A 28 8.18 40.48 -33.36
CA ARG A 28 9.51 40.26 -33.95
C ARG A 28 9.79 41.29 -35.04
N THR A 29 10.98 41.88 -35.03
CA THR A 29 11.59 42.56 -36.20
C THR A 29 12.98 41.98 -36.50
N PRO A 30 13.42 41.99 -37.77
CA PRO A 30 14.54 41.17 -38.26
C PRO A 30 15.90 41.83 -38.07
N ALA A 31 16.93 40.97 -38.07
CA ALA A 31 18.33 41.26 -37.84
C ALA A 31 18.98 42.17 -38.92
N THR A 32 19.82 43.08 -38.46
CA THR A 32 20.76 43.87 -39.27
C THR A 32 22.18 43.32 -39.04
N THR A 33 22.85 42.92 -40.12
CA THR A 33 24.23 42.40 -40.12
C THR A 33 25.24 43.55 -39.97
N PRO A 34 26.28 43.45 -39.11
CA PRO A 34 27.40 44.39 -39.12
C PRO A 34 28.57 43.88 -39.99
N PRO A 35 29.47 44.79 -40.42
CA PRO A 35 30.45 44.50 -41.46
C PRO A 35 31.69 43.78 -40.96
N ARG A 36 32.30 43.02 -41.87
CA ARG A 36 33.50 42.20 -41.73
C ARG A 36 34.73 43.08 -41.40
N GLN A 37 35.26 42.95 -40.18
CA GLN A 37 36.57 43.54 -39.82
C GLN A 37 37.71 42.62 -40.30
N LEU A 38 38.76 43.23 -40.85
CA LEU A 38 40.02 42.56 -41.19
C LEU A 38 40.84 42.30 -39.91
N ASN A 39 41.35 41.07 -39.77
CA ASN A 39 42.23 40.65 -38.68
C ASN A 39 43.60 41.35 -38.75
N ASN A 40 44.09 41.78 -37.58
CA ASN A 40 45.44 42.29 -37.34
C ASN A 40 46.25 41.21 -36.58
N PRO A 41 47.48 40.81 -36.97
CA PRO A 41 48.07 39.54 -36.53
C PRO A 41 48.86 39.56 -35.20
N ASN A 42 48.78 40.61 -34.37
CA ASN A 42 49.56 40.68 -33.12
C ASN A 42 48.68 40.98 -31.91
N GLN A 43 48.13 39.93 -31.29
CA GLN A 43 47.67 39.94 -29.90
C GLN A 43 48.15 38.64 -29.21
N PRO A 44 48.63 38.72 -27.95
CA PRO A 44 49.02 37.53 -27.20
C PRO A 44 47.78 36.70 -26.87
N SER A 45 47.91 35.38 -27.02
CA SER A 45 46.87 34.39 -26.74
C SER A 45 46.39 34.49 -25.29
N HIS A 46 45.17 34.97 -25.10
CA HIS A 46 44.44 34.74 -23.85
C HIS A 46 44.14 33.25 -23.76
N THR A 47 44.66 32.59 -22.73
CA THR A 47 44.26 31.24 -22.34
C THR A 47 42.78 31.24 -22.02
N ASP A 48 42.00 30.42 -22.72
CA ASP A 48 40.59 30.19 -22.39
C ASP A 48 40.49 29.65 -20.95
N PRO A 49 39.61 30.20 -20.10
CA PRO A 49 39.29 29.55 -18.84
C PRO A 49 38.57 28.25 -19.16
N SER A 50 39.15 27.11 -18.78
CA SER A 50 38.47 25.81 -18.83
C SER A 50 37.10 25.94 -18.16
N VAL A 51 36.02 25.81 -18.93
CA VAL A 51 34.66 25.83 -18.39
C VAL A 51 34.45 24.49 -17.71
N SER A 52 34.45 24.51 -16.37
CA SER A 52 34.07 23.34 -15.58
C SER A 52 32.56 23.16 -15.65
N THR A 53 32.10 22.10 -16.32
CA THR A 53 30.69 21.69 -16.26
C THR A 53 30.52 20.71 -15.11
N THR A 54 29.85 21.12 -14.05
CA THR A 54 29.49 20.23 -12.94
C THR A 54 28.29 19.39 -13.32
N ARG A 55 28.48 18.06 -13.35
CA ARG A 55 27.38 17.11 -13.54
C ARG A 55 27.01 16.53 -12.19
N THR A 56 25.87 16.97 -11.66
CA THR A 56 25.30 16.39 -10.45
C THR A 56 24.50 15.15 -10.83
N THR A 57 24.99 13.98 -10.45
CA THR A 57 24.23 12.73 -10.52
C THR A 57 23.61 12.48 -9.15
N VAL A 58 22.29 12.26 -9.13
CA VAL A 58 21.58 11.86 -7.91
C VAL A 58 21.40 10.35 -7.97
N THR A 59 21.98 9.63 -7.01
CA THR A 59 21.77 8.19 -6.84
C THR A 59 20.77 8.01 -5.71
N VAL A 60 19.66 7.31 -5.96
CA VAL A 60 18.73 6.93 -4.91
C VAL A 60 19.05 5.49 -4.50
N LEU A 61 19.52 5.28 -3.27
CA LEU A 61 19.62 3.96 -2.67
C LEU A 61 18.31 3.68 -1.95
N GLU A 62 17.60 2.64 -2.41
CA GLU A 62 16.29 2.29 -1.88
C GLU A 62 16.36 0.92 -1.22
N GLN A 63 16.12 0.87 0.09
CA GLN A 63 15.90 -0.40 0.76
C GLN A 63 14.43 -0.76 0.64
N LYS A 64 14.14 -1.81 -0.13
CA LYS A 64 12.78 -2.34 -0.33
C LYS A 64 12.65 -3.75 0.20
N LEU A 65 11.42 -4.13 0.53
CA LEU A 65 11.04 -5.49 0.89
C LEU A 65 10.06 -6.01 -0.16
N LYS A 66 10.35 -7.16 -0.74
CA LYS A 66 9.40 -7.82 -1.65
C LYS A 66 8.30 -8.49 -0.84
N VAL A 67 7.07 -8.10 -1.07
CA VAL A 67 5.91 -8.63 -0.37
C VAL A 67 5.07 -9.45 -1.32
N TRP A 68 4.69 -10.65 -0.87
CA TRP A 68 3.80 -11.54 -1.58
C TRP A 68 2.61 -11.86 -0.66
N TYR A 69 1.39 -11.63 -1.14
CA TYR A 69 0.18 -11.85 -0.39
C TYR A 69 -0.86 -12.66 -1.16
N THR A 70 -1.56 -13.56 -0.47
CA THR A 70 -2.75 -14.21 -1.00
C THR A 70 -3.77 -14.50 0.10
N ASN A 71 -5.06 -14.46 -0.26
CA ASN A 71 -6.03 -15.31 0.40
C ASN A 71 -6.01 -16.68 -0.29
N ALA A 72 -5.55 -17.69 0.43
CA ALA A 72 -5.26 -18.99 -0.16
C ALA A 72 -6.52 -19.85 -0.37
N ASP A 73 -7.63 -19.56 0.31
CA ASP A 73 -8.79 -20.47 0.40
C ASP A 73 -8.36 -21.95 0.65
N GLY A 74 -7.48 -22.14 1.63
CA GLY A 74 -6.86 -23.42 1.96
C GLY A 74 -5.54 -23.68 1.23
N LEU A 75 -4.47 -23.97 1.97
CA LEU A 75 -3.13 -24.12 1.39
C LEU A 75 -2.77 -25.57 1.01
N THR A 76 -3.41 -26.56 1.62
CA THR A 76 -3.00 -27.98 1.54
C THR A 76 -3.01 -28.56 0.13
N ASN A 77 -3.98 -28.19 -0.70
CA ASN A 77 -4.09 -28.65 -2.08
C ASN A 77 -3.33 -27.78 -3.09
N LYS A 78 -2.56 -26.78 -2.61
CA LYS A 78 -1.85 -25.80 -3.44
C LYS A 78 -0.34 -25.86 -3.24
N HIS A 79 0.17 -26.87 -2.53
CA HIS A 79 1.54 -26.92 -2.04
C HIS A 79 2.62 -26.83 -3.13
N GLU A 80 2.47 -27.56 -4.25
CA GLU A 80 3.47 -27.56 -5.34
C GLU A 80 3.55 -26.20 -6.01
N GLU A 81 2.42 -25.67 -6.48
CA GLU A 81 2.32 -24.34 -7.11
C GLU A 81 2.81 -23.24 -6.16
N TRP A 82 2.39 -23.31 -4.89
CA TRP A 82 2.82 -22.41 -3.85
C TRP A 82 4.35 -22.39 -3.72
N GLN A 83 4.99 -23.56 -3.62
CA GLN A 83 6.45 -23.63 -3.53
C GLN A 83 7.13 -23.06 -4.77
N GLU A 84 6.65 -23.39 -5.96
CA GLU A 84 7.19 -22.89 -7.22
C GLU A 84 7.15 -21.36 -7.28
N ARG A 85 5.97 -20.77 -7.06
CA ARG A 85 5.79 -19.31 -7.11
C ARG A 85 6.65 -18.60 -6.07
N ILE A 86 6.74 -19.11 -4.83
CA ILE A 86 7.59 -18.49 -3.82
C ILE A 86 9.09 -18.63 -4.15
N ASN A 87 9.51 -19.76 -4.72
CA ASN A 87 10.90 -19.94 -5.16
C ASN A 87 11.27 -18.98 -6.30
N GLU A 88 10.37 -18.79 -7.26
CA GLU A 88 10.56 -17.86 -8.38
C GLU A 88 10.63 -16.40 -7.89
N LYS A 89 9.65 -15.95 -7.10
CA LYS A 89 9.53 -14.55 -6.68
C LYS A 89 10.51 -14.18 -5.56
N SER A 90 10.90 -15.16 -4.75
CA SER A 90 11.82 -15.04 -3.62
C SER A 90 11.51 -13.86 -2.67
N PRO A 91 10.24 -13.69 -2.21
CA PRO A 91 9.83 -12.55 -1.40
C PRO A 91 10.59 -12.45 -0.07
N ASP A 92 10.56 -11.26 0.52
CA ASP A 92 11.06 -11.00 1.87
C ASP A 92 10.00 -11.28 2.93
N ILE A 93 8.75 -10.96 2.60
CA ILE A 93 7.58 -11.12 3.44
C ILE A 93 6.51 -11.87 2.64
N ILE A 94 5.93 -12.90 3.26
CA ILE A 94 4.79 -13.63 2.72
C ILE A 94 3.66 -13.53 3.72
N ALA A 95 2.51 -13.02 3.29
CA ALA A 95 1.31 -12.94 4.10
C ALA A 95 0.22 -13.82 3.48
N VAL A 96 -0.42 -14.65 4.30
CA VAL A 96 -1.48 -15.57 3.85
C VAL A 96 -2.68 -15.45 4.77
N THR A 97 -3.86 -15.28 4.18
CA THR A 97 -5.15 -15.42 4.87
C THR A 97 -5.86 -16.68 4.37
N GLU A 98 -6.82 -17.18 5.15
CA GLU A 98 -7.54 -18.44 4.87
C GLU A 98 -6.59 -19.60 4.60
N THR A 99 -5.57 -19.78 5.45
CA THR A 99 -4.65 -20.92 5.32
C THR A 99 -5.42 -22.25 5.45
N LYS A 100 -6.52 -22.23 6.22
CA LYS A 100 -7.34 -23.36 6.64
C LYS A 100 -6.57 -24.52 7.27
N LEU A 101 -5.36 -24.24 7.75
CA LEU A 101 -4.52 -25.22 8.39
C LEU A 101 -4.96 -25.47 9.83
N THR A 102 -4.61 -26.64 10.32
CA THR A 102 -4.85 -27.10 11.69
C THR A 102 -3.52 -27.45 12.34
N GLU A 103 -3.51 -27.53 13.67
CA GLU A 103 -2.31 -27.84 14.47
C GLU A 103 -1.68 -29.20 14.12
N THR A 104 -2.45 -30.09 13.50
CA THR A 104 -1.99 -31.39 13.00
C THR A 104 -1.12 -31.29 11.74
N ILE A 105 -1.14 -30.17 11.03
CA ILE A 105 -0.35 -29.94 9.81
C ILE A 105 0.94 -29.24 10.18
N THR A 106 2.07 -29.93 9.97
CA THR A 106 3.42 -29.41 10.23
C THR A 106 3.76 -28.22 9.33
N ASP A 107 4.76 -27.44 9.75
CA ASP A 107 5.25 -26.29 8.97
C ASP A 107 5.99 -26.65 7.67
N ALA A 108 6.19 -27.94 7.38
CA ALA A 108 6.75 -28.39 6.09
C ALA A 108 5.90 -27.99 4.87
N ILE A 109 4.64 -27.58 5.08
CA ILE A 109 3.81 -27.01 4.02
C ILE A 109 4.35 -25.65 3.50
N PHE A 110 5.07 -24.93 4.35
CA PHE A 110 5.67 -23.64 4.04
C PHE A 110 7.06 -23.81 3.41
N PRO A 111 7.52 -22.85 2.58
CA PRO A 111 8.81 -22.94 1.95
C PRO A 111 9.93 -22.76 2.99
N PRO A 112 11.08 -23.45 2.82
CA PRO A 112 12.21 -23.27 3.71
C PRO A 112 12.82 -21.88 3.59
N GLY A 113 13.60 -21.47 4.59
CA GLY A 113 14.31 -20.18 4.57
C GLY A 113 13.53 -19.00 5.13
N TYR A 114 12.39 -19.26 5.78
CA TYR A 114 11.57 -18.25 6.44
C TYR A 114 11.33 -18.59 7.92
N GLN A 115 11.23 -17.54 8.72
CA GLN A 115 10.64 -17.56 10.05
C GLN A 115 9.13 -17.62 9.86
N ILE A 116 8.49 -18.65 10.41
CA ILE A 116 7.06 -18.91 10.21
C ILE A 116 6.31 -18.52 11.47
N MET A 117 5.30 -17.69 11.29
CA MET A 117 4.27 -17.47 12.30
C MET A 117 2.95 -17.80 11.67
N ARG A 118 2.16 -18.62 12.36
CA ARG A 118 0.83 -18.99 11.90
C ARG A 118 -0.12 -19.03 13.06
N LYS A 119 -1.39 -18.77 12.74
CA LYS A 119 -2.52 -19.02 13.60
C LYS A 119 -3.46 -19.92 12.82
N ASP A 120 -3.70 -21.09 13.37
CA ASP A 120 -4.52 -22.11 12.74
C ASP A 120 -5.99 -21.93 13.08
N ARG A 121 -6.86 -22.40 12.20
CA ARG A 121 -8.30 -22.36 12.44
C ARG A 121 -8.65 -23.27 13.62
N ARG A 122 -9.57 -22.82 14.47
CA ARG A 122 -10.12 -23.61 15.58
C ARG A 122 -11.59 -23.95 15.31
N GLY A 123 -11.86 -25.19 14.89
CA GLY A 123 -13.22 -25.75 14.77
C GLY A 123 -14.15 -25.15 13.70
N ARG A 124 -13.73 -24.11 12.97
CA ARG A 124 -14.51 -23.42 11.93
C ARG A 124 -14.14 -23.94 10.52
N GLY A 125 -15.05 -23.73 9.56
CA GLY A 125 -14.85 -24.13 8.14
C GLY A 125 -13.83 -23.28 7.38
N GLY A 126 -13.52 -22.08 7.88
CA GLY A 126 -12.54 -21.15 7.33
C GLY A 126 -11.71 -20.49 8.43
N GLY A 127 -10.87 -19.54 8.03
CA GLY A 127 -9.95 -18.79 8.88
C GLY A 127 -8.52 -19.31 8.81
N GLY A 128 -7.73 -18.81 9.75
CA GLY A 128 -6.30 -19.04 9.84
C GLY A 128 -5.48 -18.09 8.99
N VAL A 129 -4.35 -17.66 9.55
CA VAL A 129 -3.44 -16.68 8.96
C VAL A 129 -2.00 -17.15 9.12
N ALA A 130 -1.14 -16.77 8.19
CA ALA A 130 0.30 -16.97 8.30
C ALA A 130 1.06 -15.72 7.86
N LEU A 131 2.14 -15.43 8.57
CA LEU A 131 3.13 -14.42 8.24
C LEU A 131 4.49 -15.11 8.22
N LEU A 132 5.16 -15.07 7.08
CA LEU A 132 6.50 -15.62 6.93
C LEU A 132 7.46 -14.50 6.58
N VAL A 133 8.61 -14.49 7.25
CA VAL A 133 9.66 -13.49 7.05
C VAL A 133 10.97 -14.18 6.77
N LYS A 134 11.62 -13.80 5.66
CA LYS A 134 12.85 -14.46 5.21
C LYS A 134 13.92 -14.41 6.30
N ASN A 135 14.63 -15.53 6.52
CA ASN A 135 15.55 -15.72 7.66
C ASN A 135 16.68 -14.68 7.78
N ARG A 136 17.01 -13.99 6.69
CA ARG A 136 17.99 -12.90 6.71
C ARG A 136 17.54 -11.68 7.52
N TRP A 137 16.24 -11.51 7.71
CA TRP A 137 15.67 -10.40 8.48
C TRP A 137 15.48 -10.80 9.92
N LYS A 138 15.84 -9.92 10.84
CA LYS A 138 15.45 -10.09 12.24
C LYS A 138 13.98 -9.72 12.38
N PHE A 139 13.17 -10.68 12.84
CA PHE A 139 11.74 -10.48 13.07
C PHE A 139 11.33 -10.95 14.47
N GLU A 140 10.57 -10.12 15.18
CA GLU A 140 10.07 -10.44 16.51
C GLU A 140 8.54 -10.32 16.54
N LYS A 141 7.86 -11.39 16.97
CA LYS A 141 6.40 -11.39 17.15
C LYS A 141 5.98 -10.33 18.17
N MET A 142 4.92 -9.60 17.87
CA MET A 142 4.30 -8.69 18.82
C MET A 142 3.32 -9.45 19.70
N GLU A 143 3.47 -9.31 21.01
CA GLU A 143 2.60 -9.92 22.01
C GLU A 143 1.76 -8.85 22.73
N GLY A 144 0.66 -9.27 23.35
CA GLY A 144 -0.19 -8.40 24.18
C GLY A 144 -1.02 -7.39 23.39
N ILE A 145 -1.49 -7.75 22.19
CA ILE A 145 -2.53 -7.00 21.45
C ILE A 145 -3.90 -7.69 21.57
N ASP A 146 -3.92 -9.02 21.47
CA ASP A 146 -5.11 -9.83 21.68
C ASP A 146 -4.80 -10.95 22.66
N GLU A 147 -5.33 -10.85 23.87
CA GLU A 147 -5.19 -11.88 24.89
C GLU A 147 -6.25 -12.98 24.74
N THR A 148 -7.36 -12.73 24.02
CA THR A 148 -8.40 -13.76 23.84
C THR A 148 -7.94 -14.84 22.88
N GLY A 149 -7.07 -14.48 21.93
CA GLY A 149 -6.56 -15.41 20.94
C GLY A 149 -7.65 -15.88 19.98
N GLU A 150 -8.73 -15.13 19.83
CA GLU A 150 -9.86 -15.47 18.96
C GLU A 150 -9.74 -14.84 17.56
N ARG A 151 -9.02 -13.71 17.45
CA ARG A 151 -8.95 -12.95 16.20
C ARG A 151 -7.87 -13.48 15.26
N ASP A 152 -8.21 -13.74 14.01
CA ASP A 152 -7.25 -14.20 13.01
C ASP A 152 -6.34 -13.05 12.55
N TYR A 153 -5.31 -12.78 13.34
CA TYR A 153 -4.24 -11.85 13.00
C TYR A 153 -2.89 -12.35 13.51
N ILE A 154 -1.82 -11.83 12.90
CA ILE A 154 -0.45 -11.93 13.36
C ILE A 154 0.19 -10.56 13.17
N ALA A 155 0.91 -10.07 14.18
CA ALA A 155 1.71 -8.87 14.08
C ALA A 155 3.13 -9.11 14.62
N GLY A 156 4.08 -8.34 14.13
CA GLY A 156 5.45 -8.33 14.64
C GLY A 156 6.28 -7.22 14.03
N THR A 157 7.53 -7.13 14.45
CA THR A 157 8.45 -6.05 14.04
C THR A 157 9.65 -6.66 13.31
N LEU A 158 9.86 -6.19 12.08
CA LEU A 158 11.04 -6.47 11.26
C LEU A 158 12.08 -5.36 11.48
N GLN A 159 13.34 -5.73 11.67
CA GLN A 159 14.47 -4.80 11.70
C GLN A 159 15.18 -4.79 10.33
N SER A 160 15.33 -3.61 9.74
CA SER A 160 16.04 -3.39 8.48
C SER A 160 16.98 -2.19 8.61
N GLY A 161 18.27 -2.47 8.85
CA GLY A 161 19.25 -1.42 9.18
C GLY A 161 18.84 -0.70 10.47
N GLU A 162 18.77 0.63 10.42
CA GLU A 162 18.29 1.46 11.54
C GLU A 162 16.76 1.53 11.63
N HIS A 163 16.05 1.06 10.60
CA HIS A 163 14.59 1.17 10.51
C HIS A 163 13.89 -0.05 11.10
N LYS A 164 12.75 0.21 11.74
CA LYS A 164 11.81 -0.81 12.19
C LYS A 164 10.56 -0.76 11.33
N VAL A 165 10.03 -1.92 10.97
CA VAL A 165 8.76 -2.06 10.25
C VAL A 165 7.84 -2.95 11.07
N VAL A 166 6.74 -2.38 11.57
CA VAL A 166 5.65 -3.17 12.13
C VAL A 166 4.85 -3.76 10.98
N ILE A 167 4.74 -5.08 10.96
CA ILE A 167 4.01 -5.84 9.94
C ILE A 167 2.84 -6.54 10.62
N ALA A 168 1.65 -6.44 10.04
CA ALA A 168 0.50 -7.21 10.47
C ALA A 168 -0.25 -7.84 9.30
N VAL A 169 -0.66 -9.10 9.46
CA VAL A 169 -1.63 -9.78 8.59
C VAL A 169 -2.90 -10.01 9.39
N MET A 170 -4.05 -9.65 8.83
CA MET A 170 -5.36 -9.72 9.51
C MET A 170 -6.42 -10.31 8.58
N TYR A 171 -7.33 -11.09 9.12
CA TYR A 171 -8.45 -11.69 8.40
C TYR A 171 -9.77 -11.46 9.15
N ASN A 172 -10.76 -10.95 8.42
CA ASN A 172 -12.14 -10.83 8.91
C ASN A 172 -13.00 -11.96 8.32
N PRO A 173 -13.87 -12.60 9.13
CA PRO A 173 -14.84 -13.54 8.59
C PRO A 173 -15.84 -12.81 7.66
N PRO A 174 -16.36 -13.48 6.61
CA PRO A 174 -17.35 -12.88 5.74
C PRO A 174 -18.70 -12.71 6.44
N GLN A 175 -19.53 -11.79 5.94
CA GLN A 175 -20.84 -11.50 6.52
C GLN A 175 -21.78 -12.71 6.57
N ASN A 176 -21.64 -13.63 5.61
CA ASN A 176 -22.40 -14.88 5.54
C ASN A 176 -21.73 -16.04 6.31
N CYS A 177 -20.78 -15.74 7.21
CA CYS A 177 -20.24 -16.76 8.10
C CYS A 177 -21.31 -17.29 9.05
N ARG A 178 -21.03 -18.42 9.71
CA ARG A 178 -21.99 -19.10 10.60
C ARG A 178 -22.16 -18.44 11.97
N MET A 179 -21.51 -17.30 12.21
CA MET A 179 -21.58 -16.59 13.47
C MET A 179 -22.94 -15.88 13.61
N PRO A 180 -23.53 -15.82 14.81
CA PRO A 180 -24.65 -14.92 15.09
C PRO A 180 -24.28 -13.47 14.78
N SER A 181 -25.27 -12.66 14.35
CA SER A 181 -25.03 -11.28 13.92
C SER A 181 -24.34 -10.41 14.98
N GLU A 182 -24.68 -10.59 16.26
CA GLU A 182 -24.05 -9.86 17.36
C GLU A 182 -22.58 -10.23 17.54
N GLU A 183 -22.25 -11.54 17.53
CA GLU A 183 -20.87 -12.05 17.61
C GLU A 183 -20.05 -11.58 16.40
N TYR A 184 -20.66 -11.54 15.21
CA TYR A 184 -20.03 -11.04 14.00
C TYR A 184 -19.71 -9.54 14.10
N GLU A 185 -20.66 -8.71 14.53
CA GLU A 185 -20.44 -7.28 14.71
C GLU A 185 -19.39 -7.00 15.80
N GLU A 186 -19.39 -7.76 16.90
CA GLU A 186 -18.38 -7.67 17.96
C GLU A 186 -16.99 -8.10 17.50
N SER A 187 -16.89 -9.20 16.75
CA SER A 187 -15.63 -9.66 16.17
C SER A 187 -15.02 -8.60 15.23
N ASN A 188 -15.85 -7.93 14.44
CA ASN A 188 -15.41 -6.83 13.58
C ASN A 188 -14.93 -5.62 14.38
N ARG A 189 -15.66 -5.20 15.42
CA ARG A 189 -15.22 -4.13 16.33
C ARG A 189 -13.86 -4.46 16.96
N ALA A 190 -13.72 -5.66 17.52
CA ALA A 190 -12.47 -6.09 18.15
C ALA A 190 -11.29 -6.16 17.17
N MET A 191 -11.55 -6.48 15.89
CA MET A 191 -10.52 -6.43 14.84
C MET A 191 -10.09 -4.98 14.52
N VAL A 192 -11.03 -4.03 14.55
CA VAL A 192 -10.72 -2.60 14.39
C VAL A 192 -9.88 -2.10 15.58
N ASP A 193 -10.20 -2.50 16.80
CA ASP A 193 -9.39 -2.16 17.98
C ASP A 193 -7.97 -2.76 17.90
N THR A 194 -7.85 -3.98 17.37
CA THR A 194 -6.55 -4.62 17.11
C THR A 194 -5.74 -3.82 16.10
N LEU A 195 -6.36 -3.32 15.03
CA LEU A 195 -5.69 -2.47 14.05
C LEU A 195 -5.22 -1.16 14.69
N ALA A 196 -6.07 -0.51 15.49
CA ALA A 196 -5.73 0.72 16.18
C ALA A 196 -4.52 0.53 17.11
N GLU A 197 -4.48 -0.58 17.86
CA GLU A 197 -3.34 -0.90 18.73
C GLU A 197 -2.06 -1.19 17.93
N VAL A 198 -2.13 -1.91 16.81
CA VAL A 198 -0.98 -2.14 15.91
C VAL A 198 -0.44 -0.81 15.39
N ALA A 199 -1.31 0.10 14.93
CA ALA A 199 -0.92 1.42 14.46
C ALA A 199 -0.29 2.25 15.59
N ARG A 200 -0.89 2.24 16.78
CA ARG A 200 -0.37 2.92 17.97
C ARG A 200 1.03 2.42 18.34
N ARG A 201 1.28 1.11 18.27
CA ARG A 201 2.59 0.49 18.53
C ARG A 201 3.64 0.93 17.52
N ALA A 202 3.28 1.01 16.24
CA ALA A 202 4.16 1.54 15.20
C ALA A 202 4.55 3.00 15.49
N HIS A 203 3.56 3.87 15.75
CA HIS A 203 3.79 5.27 16.11
C HIS A 203 4.66 5.43 17.37
N SER A 204 4.34 4.70 18.43
CA SER A 204 5.05 4.77 19.72
C SER A 204 6.51 4.34 19.61
N SER A 205 6.82 3.43 18.69
CA SER A 205 8.18 2.94 18.44
C SER A 205 8.89 3.66 17.29
N ARG A 206 8.26 4.67 16.68
CA ARG A 206 8.71 5.34 15.46
C ARG A 206 9.05 4.36 14.33
N ALA A 207 8.31 3.25 14.29
CA ALA A 207 8.44 2.26 13.24
C ALA A 207 7.58 2.65 12.04
N LYS A 208 7.98 2.21 10.85
CA LYS A 208 7.09 2.20 9.69
C LYS A 208 6.02 1.12 9.88
N LEU A 209 4.94 1.18 9.09
CA LEU A 209 3.82 0.26 9.18
C LEU A 209 3.53 -0.38 7.82
N LEU A 210 3.28 -1.68 7.83
CA LEU A 210 2.70 -2.44 6.74
C LEU A 210 1.60 -3.36 7.31
N VAL A 211 0.34 -3.04 7.02
CA VAL A 211 -0.80 -3.91 7.36
C VAL A 211 -1.39 -4.49 6.09
N ILE A 212 -1.56 -5.80 6.07
CA ILE A 212 -2.23 -6.52 4.98
C ILE A 212 -3.46 -7.19 5.57
N ARG A 213 -4.63 -6.90 4.99
CA ARG A 213 -5.89 -7.34 5.58
C ARG A 213 -6.85 -7.83 4.51
N ASN A 214 -7.38 -9.04 4.68
CA ASN A 214 -8.62 -9.43 4.00
C ASN A 214 -9.79 -8.92 4.82
N PHE A 215 -10.46 -7.90 4.30
CA PHE A 215 -11.55 -7.24 4.96
C PHE A 215 -12.86 -8.01 4.77
N ASN A 216 -13.06 -8.77 3.70
CA ASN A 216 -14.33 -9.43 3.37
C ASN A 216 -15.58 -8.51 3.34
N HIS A 217 -15.40 -7.19 3.36
CA HIS A 217 -16.49 -6.22 3.33
C HIS A 217 -16.29 -5.19 2.21
N ARG A 218 -17.38 -4.82 1.54
CA ARG A 218 -17.41 -3.78 0.49
C ARG A 218 -17.89 -2.43 1.01
N GLU A 219 -18.03 -2.34 2.33
CA GLU A 219 -18.90 -1.36 2.99
C GLU A 219 -18.15 -0.08 3.34
N ILE A 220 -16.94 0.11 2.82
CA ILE A 220 -16.20 1.37 2.89
C ILE A 220 -15.79 1.73 1.47
N ASP A 221 -16.25 2.89 1.02
CA ASP A 221 -15.77 3.51 -0.19
C ASP A 221 -14.42 4.19 0.11
N TRP A 222 -13.33 3.54 -0.28
CA TRP A 222 -11.98 4.04 -0.04
C TRP A 222 -11.58 5.20 -0.96
N GLU A 223 -12.35 5.50 -2.01
CA GLU A 223 -12.06 6.65 -2.88
C GLU A 223 -12.74 7.92 -2.35
N ASN A 224 -13.98 7.81 -1.89
CA ASN A 224 -14.71 8.94 -1.29
C ASN A 224 -14.53 9.04 0.23
N LEU A 225 -13.90 8.04 0.86
CA LEU A 225 -13.74 7.92 2.31
C LEU A 225 -15.10 7.93 3.03
N GLU A 226 -16.00 7.09 2.56
CA GLU A 226 -17.36 6.99 3.10
C GLU A 226 -17.65 5.57 3.62
N PRO A 227 -17.93 5.41 4.92
CA PRO A 227 -18.37 4.14 5.47
C PRO A 227 -19.88 4.00 5.25
N HIS A 228 -20.32 2.80 4.86
CA HIS A 228 -21.74 2.48 4.78
C HIS A 228 -22.32 2.31 6.20
N GLY A 229 -23.46 2.94 6.45
CA GLY A 229 -24.17 2.91 7.73
C GLY A 229 -23.96 4.18 8.56
N GLY A 230 -24.39 4.13 9.82
CA GLY A 230 -24.25 5.26 10.75
C GLY A 230 -22.85 5.37 11.40
N PRO A 231 -22.59 6.48 12.12
CA PRO A 231 -21.29 6.73 12.77
C PRO A 231 -20.96 5.71 13.88
N GLU A 232 -21.96 5.05 14.45
CA GLU A 232 -21.78 4.03 15.51
C GLU A 232 -21.36 2.65 14.97
N THR A 233 -21.23 2.51 13.65
CA THR A 233 -20.85 1.22 13.04
C THR A 233 -19.35 0.98 13.14
N TRP A 234 -18.95 -0.29 13.18
CA TRP A 234 -17.52 -0.65 13.14
C TRP A 234 -16.83 -0.19 11.83
N ARG A 235 -17.61 0.04 10.75
CA ARG A 235 -17.15 0.55 9.46
C ARG A 235 -16.74 2.01 9.56
N ALA A 236 -17.57 2.82 10.20
CA ALA A 236 -17.24 4.21 10.52
C ALA A 236 -16.01 4.27 11.43
N ARG A 237 -16.01 3.47 12.50
CA ARG A 237 -14.85 3.36 13.40
C ARG A 237 -13.58 2.90 12.70
N MET A 238 -13.67 1.98 11.74
CA MET A 238 -12.52 1.54 10.94
C MET A 238 -11.95 2.68 10.12
N LEU A 239 -12.81 3.44 9.44
CA LEU A 239 -12.37 4.61 8.69
C LEU A 239 -11.74 5.65 9.62
N ASP A 240 -12.33 5.93 10.78
CA ASP A 240 -11.75 6.82 11.79
C ASP A 240 -10.35 6.36 12.20
N VAL A 241 -10.16 5.06 12.51
CA VAL A 241 -8.85 4.52 12.86
C VAL A 241 -7.83 4.74 11.73
N VAL A 242 -8.22 4.53 10.48
CA VAL A 242 -7.35 4.78 9.32
C VAL A 242 -6.97 6.27 9.23
N LEU A 243 -7.94 7.18 9.35
CA LEU A 243 -7.72 8.62 9.23
C LEU A 243 -6.93 9.20 10.42
N GLU A 244 -7.30 8.84 11.66
CA GLU A 244 -6.65 9.28 12.89
C GLU A 244 -5.19 8.84 12.96
N ASN A 245 -4.85 7.67 12.39
CA ASN A 245 -3.49 7.14 12.36
C ASN A 245 -2.72 7.50 11.08
N LEU A 246 -3.30 8.33 10.20
CA LEU A 246 -2.71 8.75 8.91
C LEU A 246 -2.31 7.56 8.03
N MET A 247 -3.15 6.52 8.00
CA MET A 247 -2.92 5.33 7.21
C MET A 247 -3.41 5.54 5.77
N HIS A 248 -2.63 5.04 4.82
CA HIS A 248 -2.95 5.09 3.40
C HIS A 248 -3.28 3.70 2.88
N GLN A 249 -4.45 3.56 2.25
CA GLN A 249 -4.86 2.34 1.56
C GLN A 249 -4.29 2.35 0.12
N HIS A 250 -3.63 1.27 -0.29
CA HIS A 250 -2.89 1.22 -1.57
C HIS A 250 -3.54 0.38 -2.67
N VAL A 251 -4.43 -0.55 -2.33
CA VAL A 251 -5.03 -1.45 -3.33
C VAL A 251 -6.12 -0.72 -4.10
N LYS A 252 -6.02 -0.65 -5.42
CA LYS A 252 -6.98 0.10 -6.27
C LYS A 252 -7.88 -0.80 -7.10
N ASP A 253 -7.42 -1.99 -7.46
CA ASP A 253 -8.19 -2.91 -8.30
C ASP A 253 -8.96 -3.94 -7.46
N THR A 254 -9.82 -4.67 -8.18
CA THR A 254 -10.51 -5.85 -7.67
C THR A 254 -9.50 -6.90 -7.22
N THR A 255 -9.75 -7.52 -6.07
CA THR A 255 -8.93 -8.61 -5.55
C THR A 255 -9.64 -9.95 -5.43
N ARG A 256 -10.97 -9.98 -5.58
CA ARG A 256 -11.78 -11.20 -5.58
C ARG A 256 -12.71 -11.26 -6.79
N VAL A 257 -12.70 -12.37 -7.50
CA VAL A 257 -13.57 -12.68 -8.65
C VAL A 257 -14.06 -14.12 -8.53
N ARG A 258 -15.38 -14.33 -8.37
CA ARG A 258 -15.96 -15.66 -8.15
C ARG A 258 -17.19 -15.90 -9.01
N GLY A 259 -17.06 -16.69 -10.08
CA GLY A 259 -18.19 -17.03 -10.94
C GLY A 259 -18.92 -15.77 -11.42
N GLU A 260 -20.22 -15.70 -11.15
CA GLU A 260 -21.09 -14.55 -11.50
C GLU A 260 -21.19 -13.50 -10.36
N ASP A 261 -20.45 -13.65 -9.26
CA ASP A 261 -20.40 -12.62 -8.21
C ASP A 261 -19.80 -11.33 -8.77
N GLU A 262 -20.37 -10.19 -8.38
CA GLU A 262 -19.76 -8.88 -8.65
C GLU A 262 -18.30 -8.84 -8.17
N PRO A 263 -17.32 -8.46 -8.99
CA PRO A 263 -15.94 -8.33 -8.55
C PRO A 263 -15.80 -7.37 -7.34
N ALA A 264 -14.89 -7.64 -6.41
CA ALA A 264 -14.61 -6.72 -5.30
C ALA A 264 -13.16 -6.59 -4.92
N ARG A 265 -12.84 -5.40 -4.39
CA ARG A 265 -11.64 -5.10 -3.62
C ARG A 265 -11.86 -5.47 -2.15
N LEU A 266 -11.41 -6.66 -1.74
CA LEU A 266 -11.56 -7.16 -0.37
C LEU A 266 -10.22 -7.26 0.36
N ASP A 267 -9.12 -7.35 -0.37
CA ASP A 267 -7.78 -7.39 0.18
C ASP A 267 -7.19 -6.00 0.13
N LEU A 268 -6.76 -5.50 1.28
CA LEU A 268 -6.32 -4.13 1.47
C LEU A 268 -4.89 -4.13 2.03
N VAL A 269 -4.10 -3.15 1.60
CA VAL A 269 -2.76 -2.88 2.09
C VAL A 269 -2.74 -1.47 2.64
N PHE A 270 -2.33 -1.31 3.90
CA PHE A 270 -2.19 -0.03 4.56
C PHE A 270 -0.76 0.24 5.00
N THR A 271 -0.31 1.48 4.84
CA THR A 271 0.99 1.98 5.34
C THR A 271 0.83 3.39 5.94
N LEU A 272 1.90 3.96 6.52
CA LEU A 272 1.89 5.35 6.99
C LEU A 272 2.28 6.37 5.91
N GLY A 273 3.05 5.98 4.90
CA GLY A 273 3.42 6.84 3.77
C GLY A 273 2.61 6.51 2.53
N SER A 274 2.05 7.52 1.88
CA SER A 274 1.30 7.37 0.61
C SER A 274 2.15 6.85 -0.56
N SER A 275 3.48 6.89 -0.44
CA SER A 275 4.43 6.39 -1.44
C SER A 275 5.27 5.22 -0.91
N ASP A 276 4.86 4.57 0.18
CA ASP A 276 5.60 3.42 0.74
C ASP A 276 5.46 2.12 -0.11
N ILE A 277 4.54 2.09 -1.07
CA ILE A 277 4.27 0.92 -1.92
C ILE A 277 4.58 1.25 -3.38
N GLU A 278 5.32 0.37 -4.03
CA GLU A 278 5.59 0.43 -5.47
C GLU A 278 5.19 -0.88 -6.16
N ASP A 279 4.90 -0.75 -7.46
CA ASP A 279 4.70 -1.87 -8.39
C ASP A 279 3.72 -2.94 -7.89
N ILE A 280 2.56 -2.54 -7.38
CA ILE A 280 1.52 -3.50 -7.01
C ILE A 280 1.01 -4.24 -8.25
N LYS A 281 1.27 -5.54 -8.27
CA LYS A 281 0.87 -6.49 -9.30
C LYS A 281 -0.23 -7.39 -8.77
N TYR A 282 -1.28 -7.55 -9.59
CA TYR A 282 -2.41 -8.43 -9.33
C TYR A 282 -2.21 -9.68 -10.21
N GLU A 283 -1.62 -10.71 -9.63
CA GLU A 283 -1.33 -11.96 -10.32
C GLU A 283 -2.50 -12.95 -10.22
N SER A 284 -2.49 -13.97 -11.09
CA SER A 284 -3.51 -15.02 -11.08
C SER A 284 -3.64 -15.65 -9.68
N PRO A 285 -4.86 -16.03 -9.27
CA PRO A 285 -5.09 -16.72 -8.00
C PRO A 285 -4.17 -17.91 -7.79
N LEU A 286 -3.91 -18.23 -6.52
CA LEU A 286 -3.23 -19.45 -6.14
C LEU A 286 -4.23 -20.62 -6.23
N GLY A 287 -3.94 -21.61 -7.06
CA GLY A 287 -4.84 -22.73 -7.32
C GLY A 287 -6.26 -22.27 -7.67
N ALA A 288 -7.26 -22.88 -7.03
CA ALA A 288 -8.67 -22.56 -7.22
C ALA A 288 -9.22 -21.47 -6.29
N SER A 289 -8.36 -20.64 -5.68
CA SER A 289 -8.83 -19.46 -4.92
C SER A 289 -9.56 -18.49 -5.85
N ASP A 290 -10.55 -17.78 -5.32
CA ASP A 290 -11.22 -16.68 -6.01
C ASP A 290 -10.53 -15.33 -5.76
N HIS A 291 -9.45 -15.31 -4.97
CA HIS A 291 -8.65 -14.12 -4.70
C HIS A 291 -7.36 -14.08 -5.52
N VAL A 292 -7.07 -12.92 -6.11
CA VAL A 292 -5.81 -12.65 -6.80
C VAL A 292 -4.64 -12.64 -5.81
N VAL A 293 -3.44 -12.88 -6.32
CA VAL A 293 -2.21 -12.74 -5.55
C VAL A 293 -1.72 -11.29 -5.69
N LEU A 294 -1.36 -10.64 -4.57
CA LEU A 294 -0.75 -9.32 -4.59
C LEU A 294 0.77 -9.45 -4.43
N CYS A 295 1.52 -8.91 -5.40
CA CYS A 295 2.97 -8.78 -5.32
C CYS A 295 3.35 -7.31 -5.38
N PHE A 296 4.12 -6.80 -4.43
CA PHE A 296 4.53 -5.39 -4.42
C PHE A 296 5.85 -5.20 -3.69
N GLU A 297 6.47 -4.04 -3.87
CA GLU A 297 7.66 -3.63 -3.12
C GLU A 297 7.27 -2.61 -2.05
N TYR A 298 7.66 -2.89 -0.81
CA TYR A 298 7.49 -1.97 0.32
C TYR A 298 8.79 -1.21 0.57
N ILE A 299 8.76 0.11 0.43
CA ILE A 299 9.92 0.98 0.65
C ILE A 299 10.14 1.14 2.14
N VAL A 300 11.29 0.68 2.63
CA VAL A 300 11.72 0.92 4.01
C VAL A 300 12.45 2.26 4.10
N GLU A 301 13.43 2.48 3.21
CA GLU A 301 14.27 3.67 3.24
C GLU A 301 14.54 4.18 1.83
N LEU A 302 14.51 5.50 1.68
CA LEU A 302 14.96 6.23 0.49
C LEU A 302 16.15 7.11 0.89
N GLN A 303 17.36 6.76 0.46
CA GLN A 303 18.53 7.62 0.61
C GLN A 303 18.83 8.28 -0.74
N VAL A 304 18.78 9.61 -0.76
CA VAL A 304 19.12 10.39 -1.95
C VAL A 304 20.55 10.88 -1.79
N GLU A 305 21.50 10.21 -2.43
CA GLU A 305 22.89 10.65 -2.49
C GLU A 305 23.08 11.59 -3.69
N ARG A 306 23.59 12.80 -3.42
CA ARG A 306 24.04 13.72 -4.48
C ARG A 306 25.53 13.51 -4.72
N ILE A 307 25.87 12.92 -5.85
CA ILE A 307 27.25 12.80 -6.31
C ILE A 307 27.51 13.96 -7.29
N THR A 308 28.33 14.92 -6.87
CA THR A 308 28.83 15.97 -7.75
C THR A 308 30.13 15.54 -8.39
N GLY A 309 30.09 15.22 -9.69
CA GLY A 309 31.29 14.98 -10.49
C GLY A 309 31.76 16.28 -11.15
N VAL A 310 33.07 16.53 -11.10
CA VAL A 310 33.73 17.59 -11.87
C VAL A 310 34.44 16.92 -13.04
N GLU A 311 33.93 17.10 -14.27
CA GLU A 311 34.68 16.75 -15.48
C GLU A 311 35.57 17.92 -15.89
N TRP A 312 36.84 17.62 -16.12
CA TRP A 312 37.78 18.56 -16.72
C TRP A 312 37.87 18.25 -18.20
N GLU A 313 37.33 19.13 -19.05
CA GLU A 313 37.63 19.08 -20.48
C GLU A 313 39.11 19.39 -20.68
N LYS A 314 39.82 18.49 -21.38
CA LYS A 314 41.19 18.77 -21.80
C LYS A 314 41.14 19.85 -22.88
N PRO A 315 41.97 20.90 -22.79
CA PRO A 315 42.10 21.85 -23.89
C PRO A 315 42.63 21.13 -25.13
N ASP A 316 42.04 21.42 -26.28
CA ASP A 316 42.44 20.94 -27.61
C ASP A 316 43.86 21.40 -28.01
#